data_AF-A0A529HM46-F1
#
_entry.id   AF-A0A529HM46-F1
#
_cell.length_a   1.000
_cell.length_b   1.000
_cell.length_c   1.000
_cell.angle_alpha   90.00
_cell.angle_beta   90.00
_cell.angle_gamma   90.00
#
_symmetry.space_group_name_H-M   'P 1'
#
loop_
_entity.id
_entity.type
_entity.pdbx_description
1 polymer ?
#
loop_
_entity_poly.entity_id
_entity_poly.type
_entity_poly.pdbx_seq_one_letter_code
_entity_poly.pdbx_strand_id
1 'polypeptide(L)'
;EIYWMGVIDHDDVPRRRYDEASRFFHEIAAVKDQILGTAVRMDLGIAGADFDNQEAYKTYPIGLPSPLEDATLLHRHCYHNGIACGFIHPEDDLSRLKALYIPHWVMWKDQWNEAVETFVRNGGTLILSALSGTRDENNHIIREQAPGNALSALSGVKVTEFGRVAPEGGSGLFPLFRPAAMGAYAPPPLPASSVERKYLFTLGNEEFQAAHLYE
;
A
#
# COMPACT_ATOMS: atom_id res chain seq x y z
N GLU A 1 -15.69 21.61 21.90
CA GLU A 1 -16.25 20.26 21.70
C GLU A 1 -17.64 20.08 22.31
N ILE A 2 -18.47 21.15 22.40
CA ILE A 2 -19.80 21.08 23.05
C ILE A 2 -20.82 20.15 22.37
N TYR A 3 -20.53 19.66 21.16
CA TYR A 3 -21.36 18.67 20.45
C TYR A 3 -20.67 17.29 20.32
N TRP A 4 -19.46 17.14 20.87
CA TRP A 4 -18.80 15.84 20.99
C TRP A 4 -19.29 15.17 22.27
N MET A 5 -20.47 14.56 22.18
CA MET A 5 -21.11 13.92 23.32
C MET A 5 -20.36 12.63 23.71
N GLY A 6 -20.21 12.41 25.02
CA GLY A 6 -19.60 11.20 25.58
C GLY A 6 -20.60 10.04 25.73
N VAL A 7 -20.34 9.19 26.73
CA VAL A 7 -21.27 8.12 27.14
C VAL A 7 -22.57 8.70 27.71
N ILE A 8 -22.47 9.84 28.40
CA ILE A 8 -23.57 10.63 28.96
C ILE A 8 -23.61 11.99 28.25
N ASP A 9 -24.82 12.52 28.07
CA ASP A 9 -25.08 13.82 27.44
C ASP A 9 -25.06 14.97 28.46
N HIS A 10 -25.28 16.22 28.01
CA HIS A 10 -25.25 17.43 28.86
C HIS A 10 -26.25 17.46 30.02
N ASP A 11 -27.23 16.57 30.03
CA ASP A 11 -28.31 16.55 31.02
C ASP A 11 -28.14 15.47 32.09
N ASP A 12 -26.99 14.79 32.11
CA ASP A 12 -26.67 13.71 33.06
C ASP A 12 -27.65 12.52 33.03
N VAL A 13 -28.40 12.36 31.93
CA VAL A 13 -29.37 11.26 31.78
C VAL A 13 -28.74 10.09 31.00
N PRO A 14 -28.71 8.86 31.55
CA PRO A 14 -28.25 7.68 30.83
C PRO A 14 -29.23 7.30 29.72
N ARG A 15 -28.68 6.85 28.58
CA ARG A 15 -29.43 6.46 27.38
C ARG A 15 -28.78 5.23 26.73
N ARG A 16 -29.22 4.89 25.52
CA ARG A 16 -28.73 3.76 24.71
C ARG A 16 -27.19 3.59 24.72
N ARG A 17 -26.41 4.68 24.59
CA ARG A 17 -24.94 4.63 24.61
C ARG A 17 -24.38 4.16 25.95
N TYR A 18 -24.96 4.61 27.06
CA TYR A 18 -24.61 4.15 28.40
C TYR A 18 -24.95 2.67 28.56
N ASP A 19 -26.14 2.25 28.14
CA ASP A 19 -26.56 0.85 28.25
C ASP A 19 -25.70 -0.08 27.40
N GLU A 20 -25.34 0.32 26.18
CA GLU A 20 -24.42 -0.41 25.28
C GLU A 20 -23.02 -0.52 25.88
N ALA A 21 -22.46 0.60 26.37
CA ALA A 21 -21.14 0.60 27.00
C ALA A 21 -21.13 -0.28 28.27
N SER A 22 -22.17 -0.18 29.11
CA SER A 22 -22.33 -1.01 30.30
C SER A 22 -22.35 -2.50 29.95
N ARG A 23 -23.17 -2.92 28.97
CA ARG A 23 -23.18 -4.33 28.52
C ARG A 23 -21.82 -4.79 28.03
N PHE A 24 -21.18 -4.01 27.15
CA PHE A 24 -19.84 -4.32 26.64
C PHE A 24 -18.81 -4.50 27.77
N PHE A 25 -18.80 -3.62 28.78
CA PHE A 25 -17.87 -3.74 29.90
C PHE A 25 -18.10 -5.01 30.73
N HIS A 26 -19.35 -5.41 30.94
CA HIS A 26 -19.66 -6.67 31.64
C HIS A 26 -19.22 -7.90 30.82
N GLU A 27 -19.40 -7.87 29.50
CA GLU A 27 -18.94 -8.93 28.61
C GLU A 27 -17.40 -9.03 28.62
N ILE A 28 -16.69 -7.90 28.48
CA ILE A 28 -15.23 -7.86 28.52
C ILE A 28 -14.70 -8.30 29.89
N ALA A 29 -15.35 -7.92 30.99
CA ALA A 29 -14.94 -8.34 32.34
C ALA A 29 -14.93 -9.87 32.49
N ALA A 30 -15.82 -10.58 31.80
CA ALA A 30 -15.88 -12.04 31.81
C ALA A 30 -14.74 -12.72 31.02
N VAL A 31 -14.12 -12.02 30.07
CA VAL A 31 -13.08 -12.58 29.18
C VAL A 31 -11.72 -11.89 29.30
N LYS A 32 -11.58 -10.83 30.11
CA LYS A 32 -10.37 -10.00 30.20
C LYS A 32 -9.08 -10.80 30.42
N ASP A 33 -9.13 -11.83 31.26
CA ASP A 33 -7.95 -12.63 31.63
C ASP A 33 -7.52 -13.56 30.47
N GLN A 34 -8.41 -13.78 29.49
CA GLN A 34 -8.11 -14.51 28.25
C GLN A 34 -7.58 -13.60 27.14
N ILE A 35 -7.82 -12.29 27.24
CA ILE A 35 -7.40 -11.29 26.23
C ILE A 35 -6.02 -10.72 26.59
N LEU A 36 -5.76 -10.45 27.87
CA LEU A 36 -4.50 -9.86 28.31
C LEU A 36 -3.31 -10.75 27.95
N GLY A 37 -2.30 -10.15 27.31
CA GLY A 37 -1.11 -10.84 26.83
C GLY A 37 -1.27 -11.53 25.47
N THR A 38 -2.46 -11.51 24.87
CA THR A 38 -2.63 -11.96 23.47
C THR A 38 -2.01 -10.94 22.51
N ALA A 39 -1.64 -11.41 21.32
CA ALA A 39 -1.14 -10.59 20.23
C ALA A 39 -1.92 -10.92 18.96
N VAL A 40 -2.10 -9.93 18.09
CA VAL A 40 -2.72 -10.13 16.79
C VAL A 40 -1.75 -10.91 15.90
N ARG A 41 -2.25 -12.00 15.31
CA ARG A 41 -1.51 -12.72 14.27
C ARG A 41 -1.49 -11.87 12.99
N MET A 42 -0.32 -11.75 12.38
CA MET A 42 -0.12 -11.08 11.10
C MET A 42 0.70 -12.00 10.20
N ASP A 43 0.09 -12.49 9.12
CA ASP A 43 0.76 -13.30 8.09
C ASP A 43 1.29 -12.41 6.95
N LEU A 44 0.59 -11.32 6.63
CA LEU A 44 0.99 -10.34 5.63
C LEU A 44 1.29 -9.01 6.33
N GLY A 45 2.56 -8.57 6.26
CA GLY A 45 2.95 -7.24 6.68
C GLY A 45 2.81 -6.26 5.52
N ILE A 46 2.22 -5.09 5.79
CA ILE A 46 2.25 -3.94 4.89
C ILE A 46 3.22 -2.94 5.47
N ALA A 47 4.27 -2.60 4.72
CA ALA A 47 5.23 -1.60 5.16
C ALA A 47 4.52 -0.26 5.41
N GLY A 48 4.60 0.22 6.64
CA GLY A 48 3.92 1.43 7.11
C GLY A 48 4.78 2.24 8.06
N ALA A 49 4.20 3.36 8.52
CA ALA A 49 4.80 4.27 9.51
C ALA A 49 6.12 4.96 9.11
N ASP A 50 6.54 4.91 7.83
CA ASP A 50 7.65 5.74 7.34
C ASP A 50 7.13 7.09 6.80
N PHE A 51 7.33 8.13 7.60
CA PHE A 51 6.90 9.50 7.27
C PHE A 51 7.62 10.04 6.02
N ASP A 52 8.91 9.74 5.89
CA ASP A 52 9.73 10.25 4.80
C ASP A 52 9.18 9.78 3.44
N ASN A 53 8.82 8.49 3.31
CA ASN A 53 8.20 7.96 2.10
C ASN A 53 6.82 8.57 1.83
N GLN A 54 6.00 8.79 2.88
CA GLN A 54 4.69 9.42 2.72
C GLN A 54 4.80 10.87 2.18
N GLU A 55 5.88 11.58 2.53
CA GLU A 55 6.12 12.94 2.03
C GLU A 55 6.87 12.97 0.68
N ALA A 56 7.94 12.19 0.52
CA ALA A 56 8.76 12.16 -0.69
C ALA A 56 7.98 11.72 -1.94
N TYR A 57 7.01 10.83 -1.75
CA TYR A 57 6.08 10.41 -2.79
C TYR A 57 5.40 11.61 -3.50
N LYS A 58 4.98 12.62 -2.73
CA LYS A 58 4.19 13.76 -3.22
C LYS A 58 4.95 14.61 -4.25
N THR A 59 6.28 14.54 -4.28
CA THR A 59 7.10 15.27 -5.25
C THR A 59 6.83 14.84 -6.69
N TYR A 60 6.61 13.54 -6.93
CA TYR A 60 6.34 13.04 -8.28
C TYR A 60 5.56 11.70 -8.26
N PRO A 61 4.25 11.73 -7.98
CA PRO A 61 3.44 10.53 -7.78
C PRO A 61 3.16 9.73 -9.06
N ILE A 62 3.40 10.32 -10.24
CA ILE A 62 3.07 9.78 -11.56
C ILE A 62 1.64 9.19 -11.71
N GLY A 63 0.69 9.59 -10.85
CA GLY A 63 -0.70 9.13 -10.91
C GLY A 63 -1.01 7.89 -10.06
N LEU A 64 -0.06 7.42 -9.26
CA LEU A 64 -0.30 6.37 -8.26
C LEU A 64 -1.12 6.91 -7.07
N PRO A 65 -1.67 6.03 -6.22
CA PRO A 65 -2.06 6.39 -4.85
C PRO A 65 -0.84 6.65 -3.96
N SER A 66 -0.99 7.42 -2.89
CA SER A 66 0.05 7.54 -1.86
C SER A 66 0.30 6.19 -1.16
N PRO A 67 1.49 6.00 -0.53
CA PRO A 67 1.78 4.78 0.22
C PRO A 67 0.68 4.38 1.20
N LEU A 68 0.11 5.34 1.96
CA LEU A 68 -1.00 5.08 2.87
C LEU A 68 -2.30 4.69 2.16
N GLU A 69 -2.64 5.34 1.05
CA GLU A 69 -3.84 5.00 0.27
C GLU A 69 -3.73 3.60 -0.32
N ASP A 70 -2.60 3.27 -0.93
CA ASP A 70 -2.30 1.95 -1.49
C ASP A 70 -2.33 0.84 -0.42
N ALA A 71 -1.65 1.10 0.71
CA ALA A 71 -1.67 0.21 1.86
C ALA A 71 -3.08 -0.01 2.40
N THR A 72 -3.91 1.04 2.46
CA THR A 72 -5.29 0.94 2.93
C THR A 72 -6.17 0.13 1.98
N LEU A 73 -5.92 0.21 0.66
CA LEU A 73 -6.60 -0.62 -0.33
C LEU A 73 -6.31 -2.11 -0.10
N LEU A 74 -5.03 -2.47 0.03
CA LEU A 74 -4.64 -3.85 0.32
C LEU A 74 -5.16 -4.33 1.67
N HIS A 75 -5.01 -3.51 2.72
CA HIS A 75 -5.52 -3.85 4.05
C HIS A 75 -7.04 -4.11 4.03
N ARG A 76 -7.82 -3.26 3.34
CA ARG A 76 -9.27 -3.46 3.18
C ARG A 76 -9.58 -4.77 2.46
N HIS A 77 -8.85 -5.08 1.40
CA HIS A 77 -8.99 -6.35 0.69
C HIS A 77 -8.71 -7.54 1.62
N CYS A 78 -7.63 -7.51 2.38
CA CYS A 78 -7.29 -8.56 3.35
C CYS A 78 -8.36 -8.72 4.41
N TYR A 79 -8.86 -7.62 4.97
CA TYR A 79 -9.93 -7.63 5.96
C TYR A 79 -11.20 -8.32 5.45
N HIS A 80 -11.65 -7.98 4.23
CA HIS A 80 -12.85 -8.59 3.65
C HIS A 80 -12.68 -10.08 3.31
N ASN A 81 -11.44 -10.55 3.13
CA ASN A 81 -11.14 -11.94 2.79
C ASN A 81 -10.61 -12.75 3.99
N GLY A 82 -10.62 -12.20 5.20
CA GLY A 82 -10.13 -12.90 6.40
C GLY A 82 -8.63 -13.20 6.38
N ILE A 83 -7.85 -12.43 5.62
CA ILE A 83 -6.39 -12.56 5.57
C ILE A 83 -5.80 -11.75 6.74
N ALA A 84 -5.05 -12.42 7.60
CA ALA A 84 -4.37 -11.82 8.74
C ALA A 84 -3.27 -10.84 8.28
N CYS A 85 -3.60 -9.55 8.24
CA CYS A 85 -2.78 -8.50 7.67
C CYS A 85 -2.69 -7.31 8.63
N GLY A 86 -1.57 -6.59 8.61
CA GLY A 86 -1.37 -5.39 9.42
C GLY A 86 -0.17 -4.57 8.95
N PHE A 87 0.05 -3.44 9.62
CA PHE A 87 1.16 -2.55 9.31
C PHE A 87 2.40 -2.92 10.13
N ILE A 88 3.57 -2.85 9.50
CA ILE A 88 4.87 -3.14 10.12
C ILE A 88 5.95 -2.27 9.50
N HIS A 89 7.00 -1.94 10.24
CA HIS A 89 8.18 -1.28 9.67
C HIS A 89 9.24 -2.33 9.28
N PRO A 90 10.05 -2.15 8.21
CA PRO A 90 11.12 -3.09 7.85
C PRO A 90 12.20 -3.32 8.93
N GLU A 91 12.24 -2.48 9.97
CA GLU A 91 13.14 -2.61 11.14
C GLU A 91 12.56 -3.49 12.26
N ASP A 92 11.27 -3.84 12.20
CA ASP A 92 10.62 -4.71 13.17
C ASP A 92 10.96 -6.20 12.93
N ASP A 93 10.49 -7.08 13.82
CA ASP A 93 10.62 -8.53 13.65
C ASP A 93 9.72 -9.06 12.51
N LEU A 94 10.35 -9.32 11.36
CA LEU A 94 9.69 -9.86 10.17
C LEU A 94 9.54 -11.39 10.19
N SER A 95 10.10 -12.10 11.17
CA SER A 95 10.26 -13.57 11.15
C SER A 95 8.94 -14.35 11.14
N ARG A 96 7.84 -13.71 11.60
CA ARG A 96 6.51 -14.31 11.66
C ARG A 96 5.68 -14.11 10.39
N LEU A 97 6.13 -13.23 9.51
CA LEU A 97 5.43 -12.93 8.27
C LEU A 97 5.63 -14.06 7.26
N LYS A 98 4.64 -14.21 6.40
CA LYS A 98 4.71 -15.01 5.18
C LYS A 98 4.94 -14.12 3.96
N ALA A 99 4.46 -12.88 4.01
CA ALA A 99 4.65 -11.89 2.96
C ALA A 99 4.85 -10.49 3.54
N LEU A 100 5.64 -9.68 2.83
CA LEU A 100 5.85 -8.25 3.11
C LEU A 100 5.56 -7.44 1.85
N TYR A 101 4.60 -6.53 1.94
CA TYR A 101 4.23 -5.61 0.86
C TYR A 101 4.84 -4.22 1.09
N ILE A 102 5.51 -3.68 0.09
CA ILE A 102 6.11 -2.33 0.10
C ILE A 102 5.26 -1.39 -0.80
N PRO A 103 4.42 -0.51 -0.23
CA PRO A 103 3.50 0.34 -0.97
C PRO A 103 4.20 1.61 -1.49
N HIS A 104 4.80 1.54 -2.67
CA HIS A 104 5.41 2.69 -3.36
C HIS A 104 6.43 3.46 -2.50
N TRP A 105 7.23 2.76 -1.68
CA TRP A 105 8.28 3.42 -0.88
C TRP A 105 9.42 3.85 -1.78
N VAL A 106 9.29 5.06 -2.33
CA VAL A 106 10.22 5.67 -3.28
C VAL A 106 11.63 5.78 -2.72
N MET A 107 11.79 6.01 -1.42
CA MET A 107 13.07 6.00 -0.72
C MET A 107 13.29 4.65 -0.04
N TRP A 108 14.48 4.09 -0.26
CA TRP A 108 14.90 2.86 0.38
C TRP A 108 16.20 3.08 1.15
N LYS A 109 16.19 2.79 2.46
CA LYS A 109 17.35 2.98 3.34
C LYS A 109 18.15 1.69 3.44
N ASP A 110 19.47 1.78 3.35
CA ASP A 110 20.34 0.60 3.36
C ASP A 110 20.22 -0.24 4.64
N GLN A 111 19.88 0.40 5.77
CA GLN A 111 19.65 -0.27 7.05
C GLN A 111 18.51 -1.30 7.02
N TRP A 112 17.61 -1.24 6.03
CA TRP A 112 16.52 -2.22 5.88
C TRP A 112 16.94 -3.47 5.11
N ASN A 113 18.08 -3.44 4.40
CA ASN A 113 18.49 -4.51 3.49
C ASN A 113 18.65 -5.84 4.22
N GLU A 114 19.37 -5.88 5.35
CA GLU A 114 19.68 -7.13 6.06
C GLU A 114 18.41 -7.84 6.57
N ALA A 115 17.49 -7.10 7.18
CA ALA A 115 16.25 -7.66 7.71
C ALA A 115 15.36 -8.23 6.59
N VAL A 116 15.20 -7.48 5.50
CA VAL A 116 14.36 -7.87 4.36
C VAL A 116 15.00 -9.02 3.57
N GLU A 117 16.31 -9.00 3.37
CA GLU A 117 17.04 -10.11 2.74
C GLU A 117 16.91 -11.39 3.57
N THR A 118 17.08 -11.30 4.90
CA THR A 118 16.93 -12.44 5.81
C THR A 118 15.51 -13.02 5.75
N PHE A 119 14.50 -12.15 5.76
CA PHE A 119 13.10 -12.54 5.60
C PHE A 119 12.86 -13.33 4.30
N VAL A 120 13.35 -12.81 3.16
CA VAL A 120 13.20 -13.48 1.86
C VAL A 120 13.96 -14.81 1.82
N ARG A 121 15.20 -14.84 2.33
CA ARG A 121 16.01 -16.08 2.39
C ARG A 121 15.37 -17.17 3.24
N ASN A 122 14.63 -16.79 4.28
CA ASN A 122 13.88 -17.71 5.13
C ASN A 122 12.55 -18.17 4.52
N GLY A 123 12.27 -17.81 3.25
CA GLY A 123 11.07 -18.24 2.52
C GLY A 123 9.93 -17.24 2.54
N GLY A 124 10.15 -16.02 3.05
CA GLY A 124 9.19 -14.94 2.99
C GLY A 124 9.02 -14.37 1.58
N THR A 125 7.80 -13.97 1.22
CA THR A 125 7.53 -13.32 -0.07
C THR A 125 7.62 -11.81 0.04
N LEU A 126 8.59 -11.19 -0.64
CA LEU A 126 8.65 -9.74 -0.79
C LEU A 126 7.82 -9.30 -2.00
N ILE A 127 6.92 -8.34 -1.80
CA ILE A 127 6.07 -7.76 -2.85
C ILE A 127 6.39 -6.27 -2.92
N LEU A 128 6.99 -5.84 -4.01
CA LEU A 128 7.34 -4.44 -4.25
C LEU A 128 6.28 -3.81 -5.16
N SER A 129 5.70 -2.69 -4.73
CA SER A 129 4.86 -1.89 -5.61
C SER A 129 5.71 -0.94 -6.46
N ALA A 130 5.07 -0.32 -7.46
CA ALA A 130 5.73 0.58 -8.42
C ALA A 130 6.51 1.70 -7.71
N LEU A 131 7.59 2.19 -8.34
CA LEU A 131 8.49 3.24 -7.85
C LEU A 131 9.29 2.94 -6.57
N SER A 132 9.11 1.77 -5.94
CA SER A 132 9.86 1.42 -4.73
C SER A 132 11.37 1.46 -4.97
N GLY A 133 12.14 2.05 -4.05
CA GLY A 133 13.61 2.11 -4.14
C GLY A 133 14.14 2.89 -5.34
N THR A 134 13.45 3.95 -5.76
CA THR A 134 13.91 4.84 -6.85
C THR A 134 14.78 5.99 -6.35
N ARG A 135 14.85 6.18 -5.03
CA ARG A 135 15.51 7.32 -4.38
C ARG A 135 16.34 6.89 -3.17
N ASP A 136 17.38 7.67 -2.89
CA ASP A 136 18.17 7.56 -1.66
C ASP A 136 17.47 8.26 -0.48
N GLU A 137 18.07 8.18 0.71
CA GLU A 137 17.56 8.80 1.94
C GLU A 137 17.49 10.35 1.89
N ASN A 138 18.19 10.97 0.94
CA ASN A 138 18.17 12.42 0.72
C ASN A 138 17.17 12.81 -0.38
N ASN A 139 16.31 11.87 -0.80
CA ASN A 139 15.31 12.04 -1.85
C ASN A 139 15.91 12.34 -3.24
N HIS A 140 17.17 11.97 -3.49
CA HIS A 140 17.76 12.01 -4.82
C HIS A 140 17.44 10.74 -5.58
N ILE A 141 17.18 10.85 -6.88
CA ILE A 141 17.10 9.69 -7.77
C ILE A 141 18.44 8.94 -7.70
N ILE A 142 18.38 7.63 -7.46
CA ILE A 142 19.55 6.77 -7.44
C ILE A 142 20.21 6.70 -8.81
N ARG A 143 21.50 6.36 -8.87
CA ARG A 143 22.25 6.30 -10.14
C ARG A 143 22.22 4.92 -10.79
N GLU A 144 21.71 3.93 -10.07
CA GLU A 144 21.44 2.58 -10.53
C GLU A 144 20.06 2.47 -11.21
N GLN A 145 19.82 1.36 -11.92
CA GLN A 145 18.47 1.03 -12.36
C GLN A 145 17.59 0.75 -11.14
N ALA A 146 16.38 1.30 -11.12
CA ALA A 146 15.39 1.02 -10.09
C ALA A 146 15.02 -0.49 -10.08
N PRO A 147 14.72 -1.09 -8.90
CA PRO A 147 14.60 -0.47 -7.56
C PRO A 147 15.93 -0.37 -6.77
N GLY A 148 17.06 -0.21 -7.45
CA GLY A 148 18.38 -0.23 -6.83
C GLY A 148 18.90 -1.65 -6.64
N ASN A 149 20.21 -1.79 -6.40
CA ASN A 149 20.88 -3.09 -6.48
C ASN A 149 20.36 -4.09 -5.44
N ALA A 150 20.10 -3.66 -4.20
CA ALA A 150 19.64 -4.54 -3.13
C ALA A 150 18.27 -5.17 -3.43
N LEU A 151 17.28 -4.32 -3.73
CA LEU A 151 15.94 -4.80 -4.09
C LEU A 151 15.91 -5.54 -5.44
N SER A 152 16.75 -5.16 -6.40
CA SER A 152 16.91 -5.89 -7.67
C SER A 152 17.45 -7.30 -7.44
N ALA A 153 18.40 -7.48 -6.51
CA ALA A 153 18.96 -8.78 -6.19
C ALA A 153 17.93 -9.73 -5.56
N LEU A 154 16.97 -9.20 -4.79
CA LEU A 154 15.89 -9.97 -4.17
C LEU A 154 14.75 -10.27 -5.15
N SER A 155 14.34 -9.29 -5.94
CA SER A 155 13.18 -9.40 -6.84
C SER A 155 13.50 -9.98 -8.22
N GLY A 156 14.77 -9.92 -8.64
CA GLY A 156 15.17 -10.21 -10.02
C GLY A 156 14.69 -9.18 -11.05
N VAL A 157 14.14 -8.05 -10.60
CA VAL A 157 13.55 -7.01 -11.46
C VAL A 157 14.55 -5.88 -11.66
N LYS A 158 14.61 -5.36 -12.90
CA LYS A 158 15.26 -4.09 -13.23
C LYS A 158 14.34 -3.29 -14.15
N VAL A 159 14.10 -2.03 -13.80
CA VAL A 159 13.23 -1.15 -14.58
C VAL A 159 14.03 -0.51 -15.71
N THR A 160 13.62 -0.76 -16.96
CA THR A 160 14.23 -0.14 -18.15
C THR A 160 13.58 1.20 -18.50
N GLU A 161 12.28 1.31 -18.29
CA GLU A 161 11.46 2.47 -18.61
C GLU A 161 10.22 2.50 -17.70
N PHE A 162 9.71 3.71 -17.42
CA PHE A 162 8.47 3.89 -16.68
C PHE A 162 7.73 5.13 -17.19
N GLY A 163 6.41 5.13 -17.04
CA GLY A 163 5.57 6.23 -17.47
C GLY A 163 4.13 6.02 -17.01
N ARG A 164 3.29 7.03 -17.23
CA ARG A 164 1.85 6.84 -17.03
C ARG A 164 1.29 5.93 -18.09
N VAL A 165 0.39 5.05 -17.70
CA VAL A 165 -0.38 4.20 -18.61
C VAL A 165 -1.79 4.74 -18.76
N ALA A 166 -2.43 4.47 -19.91
CA ALA A 166 -3.85 4.74 -20.08
C ALA A 166 -4.67 3.91 -19.06
N PRO A 167 -5.84 4.41 -18.61
CA PRO A 167 -6.72 3.61 -17.77
C PRO A 167 -7.22 2.38 -18.54
N GLU A 168 -7.77 1.40 -17.81
CA GLU A 168 -8.37 0.21 -18.42
C GLU A 168 -9.47 0.62 -19.42
N GLY A 169 -9.40 0.06 -20.64
CA GLY A 169 -10.29 0.44 -21.75
C GLY A 169 -10.02 1.82 -22.36
N GLY A 170 -9.02 2.55 -21.87
CA GLY A 170 -8.58 3.83 -22.40
C GLY A 170 -7.81 3.68 -23.71
N SER A 171 -7.85 4.74 -24.53
CA SER A 171 -7.22 4.82 -25.83
C SER A 171 -6.20 5.97 -25.94
N GLY A 172 -5.84 6.60 -24.82
CA GLY A 172 -4.76 7.57 -24.76
C GLY A 172 -4.62 8.19 -23.37
N LEU A 173 -3.67 9.10 -23.22
CA LEU A 173 -3.40 9.76 -21.94
C LEU A 173 -4.54 10.68 -21.50
N PHE A 174 -4.65 10.83 -20.19
CA PHE A 174 -5.51 11.81 -19.55
C PHE A 174 -5.20 13.24 -20.07
N PRO A 175 -6.20 14.12 -20.18
CA PRO A 175 -5.98 15.50 -20.57
C PRO A 175 -5.05 16.21 -19.58
N LEU A 176 -3.84 16.58 -20.03
CA LEU A 176 -2.80 17.24 -19.21
C LEU A 176 -3.24 18.59 -18.61
N PHE A 177 -4.27 19.23 -19.19
CA PHE A 177 -4.63 20.63 -18.90
C PHE A 177 -6.10 20.86 -18.52
N ARG A 178 -6.92 19.81 -18.44
CA ARG A 178 -8.29 19.92 -17.91
C ARG A 178 -8.46 18.87 -16.83
N PRO A 179 -8.56 19.27 -15.55
CA PRO A 179 -8.93 18.32 -14.52
C PRO A 179 -10.36 17.89 -14.82
N ALA A 180 -10.52 16.71 -15.40
CA ALA A 180 -11.69 15.92 -15.11
C ALA A 180 -11.67 15.66 -13.59
N ALA A 181 -12.83 15.48 -12.96
CA ALA A 181 -12.88 15.13 -11.54
C ALA A 181 -11.89 13.98 -11.25
N MET A 182 -11.29 13.95 -10.06
CA MET A 182 -10.39 12.84 -9.67
C MET A 182 -11.01 11.48 -10.03
N GLY A 183 -10.32 10.70 -10.86
CA GLY A 183 -10.80 9.40 -11.36
C GLY A 183 -11.63 9.43 -12.65
N ALA A 184 -11.92 10.60 -13.22
CA ALA A 184 -12.65 10.70 -14.50
C ALA A 184 -11.69 10.58 -15.70
N TYR A 185 -11.99 9.63 -16.58
CA TYR A 185 -11.33 9.50 -17.88
C TYR A 185 -12.13 10.24 -18.94
N ALA A 186 -11.53 11.26 -19.55
CA ALA A 186 -12.06 11.87 -20.77
C ALA A 186 -11.31 11.25 -21.95
N PRO A 187 -11.98 10.50 -22.84
CA PRO A 187 -11.31 9.89 -23.98
C PRO A 187 -10.71 10.95 -24.89
N PRO A 188 -9.50 10.73 -25.42
CA PRO A 188 -8.88 11.66 -26.35
C PRO A 188 -9.68 11.70 -27.67
N PRO A 189 -9.63 12.82 -28.42
CA PRO A 189 -10.32 12.94 -29.70
C PRO A 189 -9.76 11.99 -30.78
N LEU A 190 -8.51 11.55 -30.63
CA LEU A 190 -7.87 10.54 -31.46
C LEU A 190 -7.16 9.53 -30.55
N PRO A 191 -7.28 8.22 -30.84
CA PRO A 191 -6.57 7.20 -30.06
C PRO A 191 -5.05 7.28 -30.31
N ALA A 192 -4.25 6.92 -29.31
CA ALA A 192 -2.83 6.72 -29.48
C ALA A 192 -2.57 5.47 -30.34
N SER A 193 -1.54 5.50 -31.19
CA SER A 193 -1.13 4.33 -31.97
C SER A 193 -0.71 3.15 -31.07
N SER A 194 -0.25 3.45 -29.85
CA SER A 194 0.12 2.45 -28.86
C SER A 194 -1.03 1.55 -28.39
N VAL A 195 -2.29 1.96 -28.60
CA VAL A 195 -3.49 1.21 -28.22
C VAL A 195 -3.59 -0.13 -28.93
N GLU A 196 -3.02 -0.24 -30.14
CA GLU A 196 -3.02 -1.49 -30.90
C GLU A 196 -2.02 -2.51 -30.36
N ARG A 197 -1.05 -2.09 -29.53
CA ARG A 197 -0.06 -2.96 -28.92
C ARG A 197 -0.63 -3.59 -27.65
N LYS A 198 -0.84 -4.90 -27.67
CA LYS A 198 -1.27 -5.68 -26.52
C LYS A 198 -0.09 -6.47 -25.97
N TYR A 199 0.24 -6.24 -24.71
CA TYR A 199 1.21 -7.02 -23.96
C TYR A 199 0.44 -7.89 -22.98
N LEU A 200 0.78 -9.17 -22.91
CA LEU A 200 0.17 -10.13 -22.00
C LEU A 200 1.22 -10.63 -21.02
N PHE A 201 0.83 -10.82 -19.77
CA PHE A 201 1.66 -11.46 -18.76
C PHE A 201 0.82 -12.43 -17.95
N THR A 202 1.46 -13.46 -17.41
CA THR A 202 0.79 -14.46 -16.59
C THR A 202 1.10 -14.23 -15.13
N LEU A 203 0.08 -14.20 -14.29
CA LEU A 203 0.22 -14.20 -12.83
C LEU A 203 -0.55 -15.41 -12.28
N GLY A 204 0.18 -16.37 -11.71
CA GLY A 204 -0.40 -17.66 -11.33
C GLY A 204 -0.88 -18.43 -12.55
N ASN A 205 -2.18 -18.74 -12.59
CA ASN A 205 -2.82 -19.48 -13.69
C ASN A 205 -3.67 -18.58 -14.60
N GLU A 206 -3.60 -17.26 -14.41
CA GLU A 206 -4.40 -16.29 -15.14
C GLU A 206 -3.49 -15.40 -16.01
N GLU A 207 -3.97 -15.10 -17.22
CA GLU A 207 -3.32 -14.19 -18.14
C GLU A 207 -3.97 -12.81 -18.04
N PHE A 208 -3.12 -11.78 -17.94
CA PHE A 208 -3.51 -10.39 -17.78
C PHE A 208 -2.98 -9.60 -18.95
N GLN A 209 -3.81 -8.70 -19.49
CA GLN A 209 -3.34 -7.70 -20.45
C GLN A 209 -2.72 -6.53 -19.70
N ALA A 210 -1.44 -6.27 -19.95
CA ALA A 210 -0.78 -5.08 -19.43
C ALA A 210 -1.33 -3.82 -20.13
N ALA A 211 -1.38 -2.73 -19.36
CA ALA A 211 -1.66 -1.42 -19.90
C ALA A 211 -0.51 -0.97 -20.81
N HIS A 212 -0.81 -0.20 -21.86
CA HIS A 212 0.19 0.28 -22.80
C HIS A 212 0.74 1.65 -22.35
N LEU A 213 2.05 1.84 -22.52
CA LEU A 213 2.71 3.14 -22.41
C LEU A 213 2.23 4.06 -23.54
N TYR A 214 2.20 5.36 -23.25
CA TYR A 214 2.02 6.37 -24.28
C TYR A 214 3.35 6.59 -25.02
N GLU A 215 3.34 6.35 -26.33
CA GLU A 215 4.34 6.82 -27.28
C GLU A 215 3.64 7.72 -28.30
#